data_AF-A0A2N2QIV4-F1
#
_entry.id   AF-A0A2N2QIV4-F1
#
_cell.length_a   1.000
_cell.length_b   1.000
_cell.length_c   1.000
_cell.angle_alpha   90.00
_cell.angle_beta   90.00
_cell.angle_gamma   90.00
#
_symmetry.space_group_name_H-M   'P 1'
#
loop_
_entity.id
_entity.type
_entity.pdbx_description
1 polymer ?
#
loop_
_entity_poly.entity_id
_entity_poly.type
_entity_poly.pdbx_seq_one_letter_code
_entity_poly.pdbx_strand_id
1 'polypeptide(L)'
;MQGAVSVTRPFSFGRRFAASRQLCRPEPALELRSVSATGCLCRRKFLKRRAFLASLAALVTLAQSTEAAPQRTTTRKPAVKRKSKPKPARKPTPTTRSPVHTADNPVIDEPPKGTSASRLPPVKAPEPPAEWRTFEVITNVNLNSKLGPNKLWLPLPLNQDTLFQRTLGYSWEGNPLRAGISRQPDGELELFHCEWPDGTTGKLQLKTLVTTADRHFDVTRRTVAPEREDILRRNLQASRLIPNDGLAFQLGERILGRIKDPVAQAKAVYDWVVDNTIYDPSLPGCGSGDVMRQLISGLYGGRSADINGLFVAVCRAIGIPARCVFGQRVGSSRLFRSLGLISTDATRGQHVRAEFYVPGYGWIPVDPSDVRRAIALEGLSDQDSRLLSLKRVLFGVWEMNWIAFNVGIDIKLNGQTASHPFLLLPRLETPQGDLDGTDPAAIQYSISARRVEL
;
A
#
# COMPACT_ATOMS: atom_id res chain seq x y z
N MET A 1 -25.25 38.17 59.24
CA MET A 1 -24.06 38.03 60.11
C MET A 1 -24.03 36.59 60.64
N GLN A 2 -22.82 36.02 60.73
CA GLN A 2 -22.45 34.72 61.34
C GLN A 2 -23.18 34.49 62.68
N GLY A 3 -23.44 33.29 63.21
CA GLY A 3 -22.97 31.91 63.03
C GLY A 3 -23.11 31.19 64.38
N ALA A 4 -23.30 29.86 64.41
CA ALA A 4 -23.03 28.89 65.52
C ALA A 4 -23.81 27.58 65.23
N VAL A 5 -23.20 26.48 64.80
CA VAL A 5 -22.48 25.44 65.58
C VAL A 5 -23.33 24.75 66.66
N SER A 6 -23.67 23.47 66.43
CA SER A 6 -23.59 22.42 67.46
C SER A 6 -23.53 21.03 66.82
N VAL A 7 -22.78 20.15 67.50
CA VAL A 7 -22.26 18.83 67.11
C VAL A 7 -23.01 17.76 67.90
N THR A 8 -23.28 16.59 67.31
CA THR A 8 -23.12 15.26 67.96
C THR A 8 -23.36 14.07 67.00
N ARG A 9 -22.36 13.18 66.94
CA ARG A 9 -22.39 11.76 66.47
C ARG A 9 -22.47 10.85 67.73
N PRO A 10 -22.35 9.50 67.69
CA PRO A 10 -22.54 8.48 66.63
C PRO A 10 -23.44 7.30 67.09
N PHE A 11 -23.80 6.36 66.20
CA PHE A 11 -24.14 4.98 66.61
C PHE A 11 -23.57 3.96 65.62
N SER A 12 -23.43 2.75 66.12
CA SER A 12 -22.32 1.81 65.94
C SER A 12 -22.59 0.60 65.02
N PHE A 13 -21.47 -0.01 64.62
CA PHE A 13 -21.29 -1.30 63.94
C PHE A 13 -22.08 -2.49 64.54
N GLY A 14 -22.47 -3.42 63.67
CA GLY A 14 -22.86 -4.79 64.04
C GLY A 14 -22.74 -5.77 62.86
N ARG A 15 -21.68 -6.59 62.84
CA ARG A 15 -21.53 -7.78 61.98
C ARG A 15 -22.26 -8.98 62.62
N ARG A 16 -22.92 -9.84 61.82
CA ARG A 16 -22.97 -11.31 62.06
C ARG A 16 -23.09 -12.10 60.75
N PHE A 17 -22.30 -13.17 60.71
CA PHE A 17 -22.29 -14.29 59.77
C PHE A 17 -23.56 -15.15 59.89
N ALA A 18 -24.00 -15.75 58.79
CA ALA A 18 -24.60 -17.08 58.78
C ALA A 18 -24.43 -17.74 57.40
N ALA A 19 -23.86 -18.94 57.41
CA ALA A 19 -23.70 -19.82 56.26
C ALA A 19 -24.90 -20.78 56.17
N SER A 20 -25.32 -21.14 54.97
CA SER A 20 -26.14 -22.33 54.74
C SER A 20 -25.62 -23.11 53.54
N ARG A 21 -25.14 -24.32 53.84
CA ARG A 21 -24.84 -25.40 52.91
C ARG A 21 -26.16 -26.00 52.40
N GLN A 22 -26.22 -26.38 51.13
CA GLN A 22 -27.20 -27.37 50.67
C GLN A 22 -26.55 -28.33 49.67
N LEU A 23 -26.87 -29.60 49.85
CA LEU A 23 -26.20 -30.80 49.36
C LEU A 23 -26.47 -31.13 47.88
N CYS A 24 -25.51 -31.86 47.30
CA CYS A 24 -25.56 -32.64 46.07
C CYS A 24 -26.74 -33.63 45.98
N ARG A 25 -27.19 -33.92 44.74
CA ARG A 25 -27.38 -35.27 44.13
C ARG A 25 -27.63 -35.15 42.60
N PRO A 26 -27.51 -36.23 41.79
CA PRO A 26 -26.71 -36.22 40.55
C PRO A 26 -27.48 -36.45 39.22
N GLU A 27 -26.78 -36.15 38.11
CA GLU A 27 -26.83 -36.71 36.72
C GLU A 27 -28.13 -36.60 35.88
N PRO A 28 -28.08 -36.59 34.51
CA PRO A 28 -27.29 -37.51 33.68
C PRO A 28 -26.45 -36.91 32.55
N ALA A 29 -25.51 -37.75 32.11
CA ALA A 29 -24.66 -37.63 30.94
C ALA A 29 -25.46 -37.39 29.64
N LEU A 30 -24.91 -36.52 28.78
CA LEU A 30 -25.36 -36.35 27.41
C LEU A 30 -24.19 -36.59 26.45
N GLU A 31 -24.47 -37.47 25.51
CA GLU A 31 -23.58 -38.16 24.59
C GLU A 31 -22.72 -37.22 23.73
N LEU A 32 -21.41 -37.48 23.75
CA LEU A 32 -20.48 -37.07 22.70
C LEU A 32 -20.73 -37.97 21.48
N ARG A 33 -21.47 -37.45 20.49
CA ARG A 33 -21.51 -38.04 19.15
C ARG A 33 -20.19 -37.78 18.43
N SER A 34 -19.46 -38.86 18.21
CA SER A 34 -18.37 -38.97 17.27
C SER A 34 -18.87 -38.79 15.83
N VAL A 35 -18.28 -37.87 15.09
CA VAL A 35 -18.31 -37.91 13.63
C VAL A 35 -16.88 -37.84 13.13
N SER A 36 -16.53 -38.91 12.42
CA SER A 36 -15.25 -39.24 11.82
C SER A 36 -14.70 -38.13 10.93
N ALA A 37 -13.53 -37.61 11.28
CA ALA A 37 -12.69 -36.83 10.38
C ALA A 37 -11.74 -37.78 9.65
N THR A 38 -11.99 -38.01 8.37
CA THR A 38 -11.08 -38.72 7.47
C THR A 38 -9.87 -37.83 7.21
N GLY A 39 -8.78 -38.08 7.94
CA GLY A 39 -7.49 -37.45 7.76
C GLY A 39 -6.82 -37.93 6.47
N CYS A 40 -6.67 -37.04 5.49
CA CYS A 40 -5.75 -37.26 4.38
C CYS A 40 -4.39 -36.65 4.75
N LEU A 41 -3.46 -37.50 5.19
CA LEU A 41 -2.05 -37.14 5.33
C LEU A 41 -1.45 -36.87 3.95
N CYS A 42 -1.12 -35.61 3.64
CA CYS A 42 -0.17 -35.30 2.57
C CYS A 42 1.12 -34.73 3.14
N ARG A 43 2.19 -35.49 2.90
CA ARG A 43 3.55 -35.29 3.37
C ARG A 43 4.13 -33.95 2.91
N ARG A 44 4.67 -33.20 3.86
CA ARG A 44 5.67 -32.16 3.63
C ARG A 44 6.90 -32.78 2.97
N LYS A 45 7.32 -32.27 1.82
CA LYS A 45 8.67 -32.49 1.27
C LYS A 45 9.37 -31.16 1.06
N PHE A 46 10.31 -30.89 1.96
CA PHE A 46 11.42 -29.96 1.75
C PHE A 46 12.25 -30.44 0.55
N LEU A 47 12.52 -29.57 -0.43
CA LEU A 47 13.68 -29.75 -1.31
C LEU A 47 14.71 -28.65 -1.06
N LYS A 48 15.83 -29.08 -0.49
CA LYS A 48 17.07 -28.33 -0.36
C LYS A 48 17.77 -28.29 -1.73
N ARG A 49 18.29 -27.12 -2.08
CA ARG A 49 19.32 -26.92 -3.11
C ARG A 49 20.60 -27.67 -2.75
N ARG A 50 21.27 -28.27 -3.74
CA ARG A 50 22.74 -28.26 -3.90
C ARG A 50 23.14 -28.71 -5.32
N ALA A 51 24.23 -28.10 -5.77
CA ALA A 51 24.81 -28.07 -7.10
C ALA A 51 25.46 -29.39 -7.56
N PHE A 52 25.73 -29.52 -8.86
CA PHE A 52 26.97 -30.14 -9.36
C PHE A 52 27.33 -29.65 -10.78
N LEU A 53 28.64 -29.64 -11.05
CA LEU A 53 29.39 -29.01 -12.14
C LEU A 53 29.56 -29.90 -13.39
N ALA A 54 29.71 -29.23 -14.54
CA ALA A 54 30.66 -29.41 -15.65
C ALA A 54 31.03 -30.81 -16.20
N SER A 55 30.87 -30.96 -17.53
CA SER A 55 31.85 -31.41 -18.55
C SER A 55 31.07 -31.62 -19.87
N LEU A 56 31.48 -31.23 -21.07
CA LEU A 56 32.68 -31.60 -21.84
C LEU A 56 32.84 -30.66 -23.04
N ALA A 57 34.10 -30.38 -23.40
CA ALA A 57 34.53 -29.79 -24.67
C ALA A 57 35.00 -30.87 -25.66
N ALA A 58 35.30 -30.44 -26.91
CA ALA A 58 35.98 -31.12 -28.05
C ALA A 58 35.04 -31.59 -29.19
N LEU A 59 35.33 -31.52 -30.50
CA LEU A 59 36.43 -31.05 -31.37
C LEU A 59 35.84 -31.07 -32.83
N VAL A 60 35.98 -30.03 -33.69
CA VAL A 60 36.95 -29.87 -34.83
C VAL A 60 36.52 -30.36 -36.24
N THR A 61 36.41 -29.35 -37.14
CA THR A 61 36.81 -29.17 -38.58
C THR A 61 36.42 -30.09 -39.74
N LEU A 62 36.07 -29.46 -40.87
CA LEU A 62 36.62 -29.57 -42.26
C LEU A 62 35.80 -28.58 -43.16
N ALA A 63 36.23 -27.94 -44.26
CA ALA A 63 37.50 -27.73 -44.95
C ALA A 63 37.30 -26.75 -46.15
N GLN A 64 38.40 -26.46 -46.87
CA GLN A 64 38.55 -25.92 -48.26
C GLN A 64 38.44 -24.39 -48.49
N SER A 65 39.19 -23.74 -49.38
CA SER A 65 40.56 -23.81 -49.95
C SER A 65 40.68 -22.71 -51.05
N THR A 66 41.90 -22.39 -51.50
CA THR A 66 42.33 -21.58 -52.70
C THR A 66 42.39 -20.05 -52.52
N GLU A 67 43.58 -19.41 -52.50
CA GLU A 67 44.47 -18.96 -53.62
C GLU A 67 43.81 -17.91 -54.54
N ALA A 68 44.42 -16.83 -55.05
CA ALA A 68 45.69 -16.13 -54.88
C ALA A 68 45.50 -14.73 -55.54
N ALA A 69 46.33 -13.74 -55.16
CA ALA A 69 46.25 -12.34 -55.57
C ALA A 69 46.74 -12.05 -57.01
N PRO A 70 46.64 -10.79 -57.48
CA PRO A 70 47.88 -10.10 -57.80
C PRO A 70 48.01 -8.69 -57.17
N GLN A 71 49.26 -8.37 -56.84
CA GLN A 71 49.72 -7.11 -56.26
C GLN A 71 49.82 -5.98 -57.30
N ARG A 72 49.53 -4.75 -56.87
CA ARG A 72 50.08 -3.52 -57.47
C ARG A 72 50.89 -2.76 -56.41
N THR A 73 52.14 -2.54 -56.76
CA THR A 73 53.18 -1.81 -56.03
C THR A 73 52.99 -0.30 -56.17
N THR A 74 53.08 0.45 -55.08
CA THR A 74 53.67 1.80 -55.08
C THR A 74 54.43 2.06 -53.78
N THR A 75 55.55 2.72 -53.96
CA THR A 75 56.70 2.96 -53.09
C THR A 75 56.47 4.01 -51.99
N ARG A 76 57.05 3.81 -50.79
CA ARG A 76 57.43 4.93 -49.90
C ARG A 76 58.65 4.62 -49.04
N LYS A 77 59.60 5.57 -49.05
CA LYS A 77 60.91 5.63 -48.36
C LYS A 77 60.79 5.82 -46.82
N PRO A 78 61.88 5.61 -46.05
CA PRO A 78 61.83 5.18 -44.65
C PRO A 78 61.92 6.33 -43.63
N ALA A 79 61.38 6.11 -42.42
CA ALA A 79 61.64 6.97 -41.26
C ALA A 79 61.71 6.16 -39.94
N VAL A 80 62.94 6.05 -39.43
CA VAL A 80 63.41 6.07 -38.03
C VAL A 80 62.48 5.53 -36.92
N LYS A 81 62.89 4.39 -36.33
CA LYS A 81 62.37 3.84 -35.07
C LYS A 81 62.68 4.76 -33.88
N ARG A 82 61.64 5.29 -33.22
CA ARG A 82 61.72 5.81 -31.84
C ARG A 82 61.14 4.78 -30.86
N LYS A 83 61.96 4.33 -29.92
CA LYS A 83 61.59 3.44 -28.81
C LYS A 83 60.55 4.11 -27.90
N SER A 84 59.38 3.51 -27.74
CA SER A 84 58.38 3.91 -26.75
C SER A 84 58.65 3.24 -25.39
N LYS A 85 58.77 4.05 -24.33
CA LYS A 85 58.84 3.60 -22.93
C LYS A 85 57.57 2.85 -22.51
N PRO A 86 57.65 1.86 -21.60
CA PRO A 86 56.46 1.16 -21.11
C PRO A 86 55.63 2.09 -20.21
N LYS A 87 54.33 2.22 -20.50
CA LYS A 87 53.37 2.86 -19.60
C LYS A 87 53.16 1.95 -18.37
N PRO A 88 53.09 2.50 -17.14
CA PRO A 88 52.82 1.70 -15.96
C PRO A 88 51.40 1.11 -16.05
N ALA A 89 51.29 -0.16 -15.66
CA ALA A 89 50.04 -0.90 -15.61
C ALA A 89 49.02 -0.13 -14.75
N ARG A 90 47.91 0.27 -15.37
CA ARG A 90 46.77 0.86 -14.68
C ARG A 90 46.17 -0.23 -13.80
N LYS A 91 46.26 -0.07 -12.47
CA LYS A 91 45.58 -0.95 -11.50
C LYS A 91 44.10 -1.10 -11.92
N PRO A 92 43.52 -2.31 -11.87
CA PRO A 92 42.10 -2.48 -12.16
C PRO A 92 41.33 -1.66 -11.11
N THR A 93 40.69 -0.60 -11.57
CA THR A 93 39.74 0.15 -10.75
C THR A 93 38.53 -0.76 -10.55
N PRO A 94 38.00 -0.94 -9.33
CA PRO A 94 36.79 -1.74 -9.17
C PRO A 94 35.64 -1.02 -9.87
N THR A 95 35.29 -1.47 -11.07
CA THR A 95 34.09 -1.06 -11.79
C THR A 95 32.89 -1.79 -11.18
N THR A 96 32.51 -1.37 -9.99
CA THR A 96 31.29 -1.80 -9.31
C THR A 96 30.71 -0.60 -8.57
N ARG A 97 29.87 0.18 -9.24
CA ARG A 97 28.90 0.99 -8.53
C ARG A 97 27.52 0.68 -9.09
N SER A 98 26.74 -0.02 -8.28
CA SER A 98 25.28 -0.10 -8.35
C SER A 98 24.69 1.34 -8.39
N PRO A 99 23.43 1.53 -8.80
CA PRO A 99 22.81 2.85 -8.69
C PRO A 99 22.77 3.25 -7.20
N VAL A 100 23.37 4.39 -6.88
CA VAL A 100 23.65 4.87 -5.51
C VAL A 100 22.59 5.88 -5.09
N HIS A 101 21.32 5.55 -5.26
CA HIS A 101 20.24 6.41 -4.75
C HIS A 101 19.77 5.87 -3.42
N THR A 102 19.59 6.80 -2.48
CA THR A 102 19.05 6.58 -1.14
C THR A 102 17.98 7.62 -0.89
N ALA A 103 17.27 7.53 0.23
CA ALA A 103 16.34 8.59 0.63
C ALA A 103 17.01 9.98 0.72
N ASP A 104 18.29 10.04 1.14
CA ASP A 104 19.07 11.27 1.25
C ASP A 104 19.71 11.74 -0.07
N ASN A 105 19.92 10.82 -1.02
CA ASN A 105 20.40 11.12 -2.38
C ASN A 105 19.41 10.58 -3.43
N PRO A 106 18.23 11.20 -3.57
CA PRO A 106 17.15 10.62 -4.37
C PRO A 106 17.33 10.86 -5.87
N VAL A 107 16.56 10.10 -6.66
CA VAL A 107 16.51 10.19 -8.12
C VAL A 107 16.06 11.57 -8.62
N ILE A 108 15.32 12.31 -7.81
CA ILE A 108 14.81 13.65 -8.15
C ILE A 108 15.91 14.73 -8.14
N ASP A 109 16.98 14.52 -7.36
CA ASP A 109 18.11 15.46 -7.24
C ASP A 109 19.19 15.19 -8.28
N GLU A 110 19.59 13.93 -8.39
CA GLU A 110 20.67 13.49 -9.27
C GLU A 110 20.20 12.40 -10.23
N PRO A 111 19.25 12.69 -11.15
CA PRO A 111 18.68 11.66 -12.02
C PRO A 111 19.78 10.96 -12.84
N PRO A 112 19.84 9.60 -12.85
CA PRO A 112 20.94 8.90 -13.51
C PRO A 112 21.05 9.29 -14.98
N LYS A 113 22.26 9.67 -15.42
CA LYS A 113 22.50 10.12 -16.80
C LYS A 113 22.08 9.07 -17.82
N GLY A 114 21.29 9.49 -18.82
CA GLY A 114 20.83 8.62 -19.90
C GLY A 114 19.61 7.76 -19.58
N THR A 115 18.95 7.99 -18.44
CA THR A 115 17.72 7.29 -18.03
C THR A 115 16.47 8.12 -18.29
N SER A 116 15.31 7.51 -18.03
CA SER A 116 14.01 8.17 -18.10
C SER A 116 13.80 9.32 -17.11
N ALA A 117 14.67 9.51 -16.11
CA ALA A 117 14.58 10.66 -15.22
C ALA A 117 15.42 11.87 -15.70
N SER A 118 16.44 11.68 -16.54
CA SER A 118 17.39 12.76 -16.93
C SER A 118 17.13 13.40 -18.30
N ARG A 119 16.21 12.86 -19.12
CA ARG A 119 15.92 13.36 -20.48
C ARG A 119 14.50 13.92 -20.60
N LEU A 120 14.20 15.06 -19.99
CA LEU A 120 12.84 15.59 -19.94
C LEU A 120 12.49 16.30 -21.27
N PRO A 121 11.49 15.83 -22.04
CA PRO A 121 10.93 16.58 -23.15
C PRO A 121 10.09 17.76 -22.64
N PRO A 122 9.62 18.66 -23.53
CA PRO A 122 8.72 19.74 -23.15
C PRO A 122 7.47 19.23 -22.43
N VAL A 123 7.07 19.94 -21.37
CA VAL A 123 5.86 19.64 -20.61
C VAL A 123 4.64 19.88 -21.49
N LYS A 124 3.68 18.94 -21.41
CA LYS A 124 2.37 19.06 -22.04
C LYS A 124 1.31 18.75 -21.00
N ALA A 125 0.24 19.54 -21.00
CA ALA A 125 -0.91 19.26 -20.16
C ALA A 125 -1.49 17.88 -20.54
N PRO A 126 -1.66 16.97 -19.58
CA PRO A 126 -2.30 15.69 -19.85
C PRO A 126 -3.77 15.91 -20.20
N GLU A 127 -4.24 15.22 -21.23
CA GLU A 127 -5.65 15.25 -21.61
C GLU A 127 -6.49 14.48 -20.59
N PRO A 128 -7.62 15.04 -20.14
CA PRO A 128 -8.51 14.32 -19.24
C PRO A 128 -9.11 13.10 -19.97
N PRO A 129 -9.32 11.98 -19.27
CA PRO A 129 -10.00 10.83 -19.85
C PRO A 129 -11.39 11.20 -20.39
N ALA A 130 -11.79 10.57 -21.49
CA ALA A 130 -13.11 10.79 -22.08
C ALA A 130 -14.23 10.14 -21.23
N GLU A 131 -13.96 8.97 -20.64
CA GLU A 131 -14.96 8.20 -19.90
C GLU A 131 -14.83 8.42 -18.40
N TRP A 132 -15.89 8.99 -17.81
CA TRP A 132 -16.05 9.16 -16.38
C TRP A 132 -17.26 8.36 -15.88
N ARG A 133 -17.18 7.87 -14.64
CA ARG A 133 -18.25 7.13 -13.98
C ARG A 133 -18.52 7.75 -12.62
N THR A 134 -19.77 8.12 -12.38
CA THR A 134 -20.18 8.66 -11.09
C THR A 134 -20.64 7.54 -10.17
N PHE A 135 -20.21 7.61 -8.92
CA PHE A 135 -20.61 6.72 -7.84
C PHE A 135 -21.26 7.53 -6.71
N GLU A 136 -22.36 6.98 -6.19
CA GLU A 136 -22.94 7.39 -4.92
C GLU A 136 -22.46 6.42 -3.85
N VAL A 137 -21.85 6.95 -2.80
CA VAL A 137 -21.41 6.21 -1.61
C VAL A 137 -22.21 6.70 -0.41
N ILE A 138 -22.91 5.79 0.26
CA ILE A 138 -23.70 6.09 1.45
C ILE A 138 -23.08 5.37 2.64
N THR A 139 -22.61 6.12 3.62
CA THR A 139 -22.17 5.61 4.92
C THR A 139 -23.26 5.84 5.95
N ASN A 140 -23.79 4.78 6.52
CA ASN A 140 -24.75 4.84 7.62
C ASN A 140 -24.06 4.47 8.93
N VAL A 141 -24.35 5.20 10.00
CA VAL A 141 -23.91 4.89 11.37
C VAL A 141 -25.11 4.96 12.29
N ASN A 142 -25.34 3.88 13.03
CA ASN A 142 -26.43 3.76 13.99
C ASN A 142 -25.88 3.31 15.33
N LEU A 143 -25.37 4.26 16.12
CA LEU A 143 -24.84 4.01 17.45
C LEU A 143 -25.98 3.71 18.42
N ASN A 144 -26.03 2.48 18.94
CA ASN A 144 -26.81 2.15 20.13
C ASN A 144 -26.17 2.85 21.34
N SER A 145 -26.99 3.29 22.31
CA SER A 145 -26.56 4.12 23.44
C SER A 145 -25.22 3.64 24.05
N LYS A 146 -24.18 4.44 23.86
CA LYS A 146 -22.90 4.31 24.55
C LYS A 146 -22.87 5.46 25.55
N LEU A 147 -22.79 5.12 26.84
CA LEU A 147 -22.78 6.11 27.93
C LEU A 147 -21.77 7.21 27.62
N GLY A 148 -22.23 8.47 27.62
CA GLY A 148 -21.43 9.68 27.47
C GLY A 148 -21.07 10.11 26.03
N PRO A 149 -20.10 11.02 25.85
CA PRO A 149 -19.85 11.68 24.57
C PRO A 149 -19.22 10.75 23.53
N ASN A 150 -19.78 10.71 22.33
CA ASN A 150 -19.26 9.95 21.20
C ASN A 150 -18.73 10.90 20.12
N LYS A 151 -17.52 10.67 19.61
CA LYS A 151 -16.96 11.40 18.48
C LYS A 151 -16.59 10.44 17.36
N LEU A 152 -16.99 10.75 16.14
CA LEU A 152 -16.79 9.91 14.97
C LEU A 152 -15.99 10.67 13.91
N TRP A 153 -14.98 10.01 13.34
CA TRP A 153 -14.27 10.46 12.15
C TRP A 153 -14.47 9.46 11.01
N LEU A 154 -14.86 9.95 9.84
CA LEU A 154 -14.98 9.18 8.61
C LEU A 154 -14.02 9.73 7.55
N PRO A 155 -13.17 8.89 6.93
CA PRO A 155 -12.35 9.31 5.81
C PRO A 155 -13.23 9.74 4.64
N LEU A 156 -12.91 10.90 4.06
CA LEU A 156 -13.55 11.39 2.84
C LEU A 156 -12.64 11.20 1.63
N PRO A 157 -13.19 11.13 0.40
CA PRO A 157 -12.42 11.19 -0.83
C PRO A 157 -11.56 12.45 -0.90
N LEU A 158 -10.43 12.36 -1.60
CA LEU A 158 -9.58 13.53 -1.86
C LEU A 158 -10.41 14.70 -2.39
N ASN A 159 -10.18 15.88 -1.81
CA ASN A 159 -10.83 17.14 -2.23
C ASN A 159 -10.14 17.80 -3.43
N GLN A 160 -8.96 17.32 -3.80
CA GLN A 160 -8.21 17.79 -4.96
C GLN A 160 -8.68 17.03 -6.21
N ASP A 161 -9.11 17.78 -7.22
CA ASP A 161 -9.44 17.22 -8.51
C ASP A 161 -8.19 16.66 -9.19
N THR A 162 -8.27 15.40 -9.59
CA THR A 162 -7.25 14.72 -10.36
C THR A 162 -7.81 14.35 -11.73
N LEU A 163 -6.96 13.82 -12.61
CA LEU A 163 -7.38 13.30 -13.91
C LEU A 163 -8.20 12.00 -13.81
N PHE A 164 -8.25 11.39 -12.62
CA PHE A 164 -8.86 10.07 -12.42
C PHE A 164 -9.96 10.06 -11.34
N GLN A 165 -10.10 11.15 -10.58
CA GLN A 165 -11.10 11.29 -9.52
C GLN A 165 -11.44 12.76 -9.28
N ARG A 166 -12.73 13.04 -9.12
CA ARG A 166 -13.27 14.33 -8.67
C ARG A 166 -14.39 14.12 -7.67
N THR A 167 -14.39 14.88 -6.59
CA THR A 167 -15.44 14.81 -5.59
C THR A 167 -16.50 15.85 -5.91
N LEU A 168 -17.72 15.40 -6.20
CA LEU A 168 -18.82 16.27 -6.65
C LEU A 168 -19.57 16.91 -5.47
N GLY A 169 -19.58 16.25 -4.31
CA GLY A 169 -20.15 16.83 -3.11
C GLY A 169 -20.50 15.82 -2.02
N TYR A 170 -20.91 16.37 -0.90
CA TYR A 170 -21.33 15.66 0.30
C TYR A 170 -22.69 16.19 0.76
N SER A 171 -23.53 15.30 1.27
CA SER A 171 -24.73 15.66 2.04
C SER A 171 -24.87 14.71 3.21
N TRP A 172 -25.34 15.19 4.36
CA TRP A 172 -25.55 14.32 5.50
C TRP A 172 -26.83 14.66 6.26
N GLU A 173 -27.41 13.64 6.88
CA GLU A 173 -28.59 13.71 7.72
C GLU A 173 -28.36 12.92 9.01
N GLY A 174 -29.07 13.26 10.08
CA GLY A 174 -28.91 12.59 11.36
C GLY A 174 -29.19 13.49 12.55
N ASN A 175 -28.74 13.06 13.72
CA ASN A 175 -28.85 13.80 14.97
C ASN A 175 -27.52 14.15 15.68
N PRO A 176 -26.36 14.29 15.01
CA PRO A 176 -25.18 14.79 15.70
C PRO A 176 -25.40 16.25 16.11
N LEU A 177 -24.97 16.63 17.32
CA LEU A 177 -25.07 18.03 17.77
C LEU A 177 -24.10 18.92 16.98
N ARG A 178 -22.94 18.36 16.64
CA ARG A 178 -21.91 19.00 15.81
C ARG A 178 -21.53 18.06 14.69
N ALA A 179 -21.49 18.57 13.47
CA ALA A 179 -21.02 17.84 12.30
C ALA A 179 -20.33 18.81 11.35
N GLY A 180 -19.27 18.36 10.69
CA GLY A 180 -18.58 19.16 9.71
C GLY A 180 -17.43 18.43 9.04
N ILE A 181 -16.89 19.05 8.00
CA ILE A 181 -15.72 18.56 7.29
C ILE A 181 -14.49 19.29 7.85
N SER A 182 -13.47 18.53 8.20
CA SER A 182 -12.16 19.04 8.61
C SER A 182 -11.10 18.63 7.58
N ARG A 183 -10.17 19.54 7.32
CA ARG A 183 -9.09 19.38 6.35
C ARG A 183 -7.77 19.60 7.06
N GLN A 184 -6.81 18.71 6.85
CA GLN A 184 -5.43 18.97 7.29
C GLN A 184 -4.83 20.12 6.45
N PRO A 185 -3.91 20.92 7.01
CA PRO A 185 -3.27 22.04 6.30
C PRO A 185 -2.48 21.63 5.05
N ASP A 186 -2.00 20.39 5.00
CA ASP A 186 -1.28 19.84 3.85
C ASP A 186 -2.20 19.40 2.69
N GLY A 187 -3.52 19.38 2.91
CA GLY A 187 -4.52 18.95 1.95
C GLY A 187 -4.52 17.44 1.65
N GLU A 188 -3.73 16.64 2.37
CA GLU A 188 -3.59 15.21 2.10
C GLU A 188 -4.70 14.37 2.76
N LEU A 189 -5.43 14.96 3.70
CA LEU A 189 -6.48 14.29 4.46
C LEU A 189 -7.68 15.22 4.66
N GLU A 190 -8.84 14.72 4.23
CA GLU A 190 -10.15 15.31 4.51
C GLU A 190 -11.01 14.31 5.29
N LEU A 191 -11.70 14.81 6.31
CA LEU A 191 -12.47 14.00 7.24
C LEU A 191 -13.82 14.61 7.51
N PHE A 192 -14.85 13.76 7.54
CA PHE A 192 -16.10 14.11 8.19
C PHE A 192 -15.96 13.83 9.68
N HIS A 193 -16.30 14.80 10.51
CA HIS A 193 -16.27 14.69 11.96
C HIS A 193 -17.64 15.04 12.54
N CYS A 194 -18.14 14.23 13.47
CA CYS A 194 -19.37 14.53 14.18
C CYS A 194 -19.37 14.06 15.64
N GLU A 195 -20.19 14.72 16.46
CA GLU A 195 -20.24 14.50 17.91
C GLU A 195 -21.68 14.31 18.42
N TRP A 196 -21.86 13.36 19.34
CA TRP A 196 -23.07 13.17 20.15
C TRP A 196 -22.70 13.27 21.64
N PRO A 197 -22.94 14.40 22.32
CA PRO A 197 -22.45 14.62 23.68
C PRO A 197 -23.20 13.82 24.75
N ASP A 198 -24.50 13.57 24.56
CA ASP A 198 -25.39 13.16 25.65
C ASP A 198 -25.62 11.64 25.73
N GLY A 199 -24.77 10.81 25.10
CA GLY A 199 -24.93 9.34 25.10
C GLY A 199 -26.22 8.84 24.42
N THR A 200 -26.87 9.70 23.64
CA THR A 200 -28.06 9.40 22.83
C THR A 200 -27.74 8.38 21.75
N THR A 201 -28.75 7.63 21.30
CA THR A 201 -28.66 6.81 20.08
C THR A 201 -28.28 7.70 18.90
N GLY A 202 -27.04 7.55 18.43
CA GLY A 202 -26.46 8.38 17.38
C GLY A 202 -26.85 7.83 16.01
N LYS A 203 -27.39 8.69 15.15
CA LYS A 203 -27.74 8.36 13.77
C LYS A 203 -27.07 9.34 12.83
N LEU A 204 -26.40 8.80 11.82
CA LEU A 204 -25.78 9.55 10.74
C LEU A 204 -25.97 8.79 9.43
N GLN A 205 -26.41 9.49 8.40
CA GLN A 205 -26.27 9.07 7.01
C GLN A 205 -25.43 10.12 6.29
N LEU A 206 -24.27 9.71 5.78
CA LEU A 206 -23.39 10.53 4.96
C LEU A 206 -23.44 10.01 3.52
N LYS A 207 -23.87 10.86 2.59
CA LYS A 207 -23.85 10.61 1.15
C LYS A 207 -22.71 11.39 0.51
N THR A 208 -21.93 10.69 -0.30
CA THR A 208 -20.80 11.22 -1.06
C THR A 208 -21.02 10.92 -2.54
N LEU A 209 -20.90 11.94 -3.39
CA LEU A 209 -20.88 11.80 -4.84
C LEU A 209 -19.46 12.02 -5.35
N VAL A 210 -18.96 11.05 -6.10
CA VAL A 210 -17.59 11.04 -6.61
C VAL A 210 -17.59 10.49 -8.02
N THR A 211 -16.85 11.12 -8.93
CA THR A 211 -16.70 10.63 -10.29
C THR A 211 -15.26 10.20 -10.53
N THR A 212 -15.09 9.08 -11.24
CA THR A 212 -13.79 8.47 -11.47
C THR A 212 -13.58 8.09 -12.94
N ALA A 213 -12.32 8.07 -13.37
CA ALA A 213 -11.89 7.66 -14.69
C ALA A 213 -10.63 6.80 -14.60
N ASP A 214 -10.56 5.70 -15.36
CA ASP A 214 -9.45 4.74 -15.24
C ASP A 214 -8.09 5.42 -15.47
N ARG A 215 -7.15 5.20 -14.55
CA ARG A 215 -5.84 5.83 -14.58
C ARG A 215 -4.85 4.91 -15.28
N HIS A 216 -4.19 5.43 -16.32
CA HIS A 216 -3.23 4.69 -17.13
C HIS A 216 -1.90 5.42 -17.19
N PHE A 217 -0.82 4.66 -16.99
CA PHE A 217 0.54 5.06 -17.23
C PHE A 217 0.94 4.67 -18.66
N ASP A 218 1.43 5.65 -19.41
CA ASP A 218 1.98 5.46 -20.73
C ASP A 218 3.48 5.80 -20.70
N VAL A 219 4.32 4.78 -20.80
CA VAL A 219 5.79 4.92 -20.81
C VAL A 219 6.31 5.76 -21.98
N THR A 220 5.50 5.99 -23.02
CA THR A 220 5.88 6.85 -24.14
C THR A 220 5.63 8.33 -23.87
N ARG A 221 4.77 8.66 -22.89
CA ARG A 221 4.39 10.04 -22.54
C ARG A 221 5.25 10.58 -21.40
N ARG A 222 6.36 11.23 -21.77
CA ARG A 222 7.34 11.82 -20.83
C ARG A 222 7.17 13.32 -20.59
N THR A 223 5.95 13.82 -20.74
CA THR A 223 5.68 15.27 -20.81
C THR A 223 4.99 15.81 -19.56
N VAL A 224 5.03 15.08 -18.44
CA VAL A 224 4.33 15.48 -17.22
C VAL A 224 5.14 16.54 -16.48
N ALA A 225 4.46 17.58 -16.00
CA ALA A 225 5.07 18.63 -15.20
C ALA A 225 5.73 18.05 -13.93
N PRO A 226 6.85 18.62 -13.47
CA PRO A 226 7.43 18.27 -12.19
C PRO A 226 6.42 18.46 -11.04
N GLU A 227 6.46 17.55 -10.07
CA GLU A 227 5.72 17.69 -8.82
C GLU A 227 6.44 18.68 -7.90
N ARG A 228 5.72 19.22 -6.92
CA ARG A 228 6.32 20.05 -5.87
C ARG A 228 7.38 19.28 -5.08
N GLU A 229 8.54 19.91 -4.91
CA GLU A 229 9.70 19.31 -4.26
C GLU A 229 9.41 18.85 -2.82
N ASP A 230 8.68 19.63 -2.03
CA ASP A 230 8.39 19.29 -0.65
C ASP A 230 7.46 18.06 -0.53
N ILE A 231 6.55 17.87 -1.50
CA ILE A 231 5.74 16.64 -1.62
C ILE A 231 6.66 15.45 -1.91
N LEU A 232 7.60 15.59 -2.84
CA LEU A 232 8.53 14.51 -3.19
C LEU A 232 9.44 14.14 -2.01
N ARG A 233 9.97 15.14 -1.29
CA ARG A 233 10.78 14.94 -0.08
C ARG A 233 10.01 14.21 1.01
N ARG A 234 8.77 14.61 1.29
CA ARG A 234 7.90 13.92 2.25
C ARG A 234 7.73 12.44 1.88
N ASN A 235 7.55 12.16 0.60
CA ASN A 235 7.35 10.80 0.09
C ASN A 235 8.65 9.99 -0.09
N LEU A 236 9.79 10.51 0.38
CA LEU A 236 11.04 9.79 0.60
C LEU A 236 11.26 9.46 2.09
N GLN A 237 10.59 10.16 3.00
CA GLN A 237 10.81 9.99 4.45
C GLN A 237 10.27 8.64 4.97
N ALA A 238 10.92 8.14 6.01
CA ALA A 238 10.38 7.06 6.83
C ALA A 238 9.12 7.52 7.58
N SER A 239 8.25 6.57 7.87
CA SER A 239 7.14 6.71 8.81
C SER A 239 7.31 5.72 9.96
N ARG A 240 6.42 5.78 10.96
CA ARG A 240 6.44 4.84 12.10
C ARG A 240 6.48 3.37 11.69
N LEU A 241 5.78 3.01 10.62
CA LEU A 241 5.63 1.61 10.18
C LEU A 241 6.35 1.29 8.85
N ILE A 242 6.72 2.30 8.08
CA ILE A 242 7.33 2.16 6.75
C ILE A 242 8.73 2.80 6.80
N PRO A 243 9.80 1.99 6.91
CA PRO A 243 11.16 2.50 6.93
C PRO A 243 11.62 2.87 5.51
N ASN A 244 12.66 3.69 5.43
CA ASN A 244 13.30 4.10 4.16
C ASN A 244 14.82 3.81 4.17
N ASP A 245 15.31 2.97 5.07
CA ASP A 245 16.74 2.72 5.25
C ASP A 245 16.99 1.26 5.68
N GLY A 246 18.22 0.98 6.15
CA GLY A 246 18.57 -0.29 6.79
C GLY A 246 18.20 -1.52 5.95
N LEU A 247 17.36 -2.39 6.51
CA LEU A 247 16.92 -3.62 5.86
C LEU A 247 16.14 -3.38 4.56
N ALA A 248 15.39 -2.28 4.46
CA ALA A 248 14.68 -1.92 3.23
C ALA A 248 15.67 -1.60 2.11
N PHE A 249 16.72 -0.83 2.42
CA PHE A 249 17.76 -0.49 1.46
C PHE A 249 18.56 -1.73 1.02
N GLN A 250 18.98 -2.57 1.97
CA GLN A 250 19.71 -3.82 1.66
C GLN A 250 18.89 -4.77 0.77
N LEU A 251 17.57 -4.82 0.98
CA LEU A 251 16.66 -5.56 0.12
C LEU A 251 16.60 -4.94 -1.28
N GLY A 252 16.45 -3.62 -1.36
CA GLY A 252 16.50 -2.86 -2.61
C GLY A 252 17.77 -3.15 -3.41
N GLU A 253 18.95 -3.03 -2.81
CA GLU A 253 20.23 -3.30 -3.48
C GLU A 253 20.30 -4.71 -4.08
N ARG A 254 19.78 -5.70 -3.35
CA ARG A 254 19.73 -7.09 -3.81
C ARG A 254 18.81 -7.27 -5.01
N ILE A 255 17.68 -6.56 -5.05
CA ILE A 255 16.71 -6.61 -6.15
C ILE A 255 17.28 -5.92 -7.39
N LEU A 256 17.86 -4.73 -7.25
CA LEU A 256 18.20 -3.88 -8.38
C LEU A 256 19.43 -4.35 -9.15
N GLY A 257 20.46 -4.86 -8.46
CA GLY A 257 21.74 -5.20 -9.09
C GLY A 257 22.32 -4.04 -9.91
N ARG A 258 22.21 -4.12 -11.25
CA ARG A 258 22.77 -3.12 -12.19
C ARG A 258 21.71 -2.24 -12.88
N ILE A 259 20.43 -2.37 -12.52
CA ILE A 259 19.34 -1.61 -13.14
C ILE A 259 19.45 -0.14 -12.77
N LYS A 260 19.66 0.75 -13.75
CA LYS A 260 19.83 2.20 -13.51
C LYS A 260 18.58 3.03 -13.70
N ASP A 261 17.68 2.58 -14.57
CA ASP A 261 16.50 3.36 -14.94
C ASP A 261 15.44 3.29 -13.82
N PRO A 262 14.96 4.43 -13.27
CA PRO A 262 14.06 4.43 -12.12
C PRO A 262 12.73 3.70 -12.34
N VAL A 263 12.16 3.76 -13.55
CA VAL A 263 10.94 2.99 -13.86
C VAL A 263 11.25 1.49 -13.85
N ALA A 264 12.38 1.09 -14.45
CA ALA A 264 12.82 -0.31 -14.40
C ALA A 264 13.18 -0.78 -12.98
N GLN A 265 13.72 0.11 -12.14
CA GLN A 265 14.01 -0.18 -10.73
C GLN A 265 12.71 -0.44 -9.95
N ALA A 266 11.74 0.48 -10.04
CA ALA A 266 10.43 0.30 -9.42
C ALA A 266 9.72 -0.95 -9.95
N LYS A 267 9.85 -1.26 -11.24
CA LYS A 267 9.31 -2.50 -11.82
C LYS A 267 9.95 -3.76 -11.22
N ALA A 268 11.27 -3.76 -11.04
CA ALA A 268 11.96 -4.89 -10.40
C ALA A 268 11.52 -5.09 -8.95
N VAL A 269 11.32 -4.00 -8.20
CA VAL A 269 10.76 -4.04 -6.84
C VAL A 269 9.33 -4.58 -6.86
N TYR A 270 8.48 -4.09 -7.76
CA TYR A 270 7.11 -4.57 -7.94
C TYR A 270 7.06 -6.07 -8.20
N ASP A 271 7.83 -6.56 -9.19
CA ASP A 271 7.86 -7.98 -9.55
C ASP A 271 8.36 -8.82 -8.36
N TRP A 272 9.40 -8.37 -7.66
CA TRP A 272 9.91 -9.05 -6.48
C TRP A 272 8.86 -9.13 -5.37
N VAL A 273 8.15 -8.04 -5.07
CA VAL A 273 7.08 -8.03 -4.06
C VAL A 273 5.99 -9.02 -4.43
N VAL A 274 5.55 -9.04 -5.70
CA VAL A 274 4.56 -9.99 -6.21
C VAL A 274 5.01 -11.45 -6.08
N ASP A 275 6.30 -11.73 -6.26
CA ASP A 275 6.81 -13.10 -6.23
C ASP A 275 7.16 -13.58 -4.81
N ASN A 276 7.34 -12.66 -3.85
CA ASN A 276 7.86 -12.98 -2.50
C ASN A 276 6.86 -12.71 -1.36
N THR A 277 5.67 -12.20 -1.64
CA THR A 277 4.64 -11.94 -0.61
C THR A 277 3.48 -12.94 -0.68
N ILE A 278 2.77 -13.13 0.43
CA ILE A 278 1.54 -13.93 0.48
C ILE A 278 0.38 -13.03 0.92
N TYR A 279 -0.74 -13.05 0.18
CA TYR A 279 -1.96 -12.38 0.61
C TYR A 279 -2.75 -13.30 1.54
N ASP A 280 -3.01 -12.84 2.76
CA ASP A 280 -3.75 -13.59 3.77
C ASP A 280 -5.17 -13.02 3.92
N PRO A 281 -6.21 -13.68 3.39
CA PRO A 281 -7.58 -13.18 3.48
C PRO A 281 -8.16 -13.25 4.90
N SER A 282 -7.53 -13.98 5.84
CA SER A 282 -8.01 -14.14 7.22
C SER A 282 -7.65 -12.98 8.14
N LEU A 283 -6.64 -12.17 7.78
CA LEU A 283 -6.24 -11.00 8.56
C LEU A 283 -7.29 -9.88 8.47
N PRO A 284 -7.48 -9.12 9.57
CA PRO A 284 -8.49 -8.07 9.64
C PRO A 284 -8.16 -6.88 8.73
N GLY A 285 -9.23 -6.24 8.23
CA GLY A 285 -9.16 -5.00 7.46
C GLY A 285 -8.21 -5.05 6.26
N CYS A 286 -7.35 -4.04 6.17
CA CYS A 286 -6.29 -3.94 5.17
C CYS A 286 -4.91 -4.32 5.72
N GLY A 287 -4.85 -4.97 6.88
CA GLY A 287 -3.61 -5.36 7.53
C GLY A 287 -3.05 -4.29 8.45
N SER A 288 -1.90 -4.60 9.05
CA SER A 288 -1.27 -3.74 10.06
C SER A 288 -0.50 -2.57 9.43
N GLY A 289 0.01 -2.75 8.21
CA GLY A 289 0.95 -1.85 7.57
C GLY A 289 2.35 -1.88 8.18
N ASP A 290 2.65 -2.80 9.10
CA ASP A 290 3.94 -2.91 9.80
C ASP A 290 5.01 -3.56 8.90
N VAL A 291 5.62 -2.74 8.04
CA VAL A 291 6.68 -3.18 7.12
C VAL A 291 7.99 -3.44 7.87
N MET A 292 8.26 -2.67 8.93
CA MET A 292 9.40 -2.90 9.82
C MET A 292 9.44 -4.35 10.32
N ARG A 293 8.30 -4.86 10.81
CA ARG A 293 8.19 -6.25 11.28
C ARG A 293 8.43 -7.27 10.17
N GLN A 294 7.93 -7.02 8.96
CA GLN A 294 8.17 -7.91 7.81
C GLN A 294 9.65 -7.98 7.45
N LEU A 295 10.33 -6.84 7.41
CA LEU A 295 11.77 -6.76 7.10
C LEU A 295 12.63 -7.45 8.17
N ILE A 296 12.32 -7.25 9.46
CA ILE A 296 13.04 -7.88 10.58
C ILE A 296 12.86 -9.40 10.57
N SER A 297 11.63 -9.88 10.35
CA SER A 297 11.32 -11.31 10.38
C SER A 297 11.72 -12.04 9.09
N GLY A 298 11.85 -11.33 7.97
CA GLY A 298 12.02 -11.91 6.64
C GLY A 298 10.77 -12.63 6.11
N LEU A 299 9.62 -12.45 6.76
CA LEU A 299 8.33 -13.00 6.34
C LEU A 299 7.51 -11.87 5.72
N TYR A 300 7.28 -11.95 4.41
CA TYR A 300 6.63 -10.89 3.65
C TYR A 300 5.20 -11.29 3.26
N GLY A 301 4.25 -10.38 3.45
CA GLY A 301 2.84 -10.62 3.15
C GLY A 301 1.89 -9.98 4.14
N GLY A 302 0.63 -10.40 4.06
CA GLY A 302 -0.47 -9.86 4.84
C GLY A 302 -1.59 -9.41 3.93
N ARG A 303 -2.04 -8.17 4.10
CA ARG A 303 -3.12 -7.54 3.33
C ARG A 303 -2.57 -6.40 2.47
N SER A 304 -3.45 -5.53 1.96
CA SER A 304 -3.08 -4.46 1.05
C SER A 304 -2.17 -3.39 1.66
N ALA A 305 -2.36 -3.00 2.92
CA ALA A 305 -1.44 -2.07 3.58
C ALA A 305 -0.05 -2.68 3.79
N ASP A 306 0.03 -3.97 4.10
CA ASP A 306 1.30 -4.67 4.36
C ASP A 306 2.11 -4.85 3.07
N ILE A 307 1.46 -5.31 1.98
CA ILE A 307 2.13 -5.64 0.71
C ILE A 307 2.48 -4.36 -0.06
N ASN A 308 1.56 -3.41 -0.18
CA ASN A 308 1.83 -2.15 -0.87
C ASN A 308 2.76 -1.25 -0.04
N GLY A 309 2.69 -1.34 1.30
CA GLY A 309 3.66 -0.71 2.19
C GLY A 309 5.08 -1.23 1.98
N LEU A 310 5.27 -2.54 1.79
CA LEU A 310 6.58 -3.13 1.49
C LEU A 310 7.17 -2.60 0.18
N PHE A 311 6.35 -2.51 -0.87
CA PHE A 311 6.76 -1.88 -2.12
C PHE A 311 7.23 -0.43 -1.90
N VAL A 312 6.46 0.36 -1.15
CA VAL A 312 6.77 1.76 -0.83
C VAL A 312 8.07 1.88 -0.03
N ALA A 313 8.26 1.07 1.01
CA ALA A 313 9.47 1.10 1.84
C ALA A 313 10.73 0.86 1.00
N VAL A 314 10.71 -0.16 0.15
CA VAL A 314 11.86 -0.48 -0.70
C VAL A 314 12.13 0.64 -1.72
N CYS A 315 11.08 1.20 -2.36
CA CYS A 315 11.23 2.32 -3.29
C CYS A 315 11.83 3.57 -2.61
N ARG A 316 11.32 3.95 -1.44
CA ARG A 316 11.84 5.08 -0.66
C ARG A 316 13.31 4.86 -0.30
N ALA A 317 13.65 3.64 0.11
CA ALA A 317 15.00 3.31 0.51
C ALA A 317 16.03 3.43 -0.61
N ILE A 318 15.63 3.11 -1.85
CA ILE A 318 16.48 3.29 -3.04
C ILE A 318 16.35 4.69 -3.67
N GLY A 319 15.77 5.67 -2.96
CA GLY A 319 15.68 7.06 -3.39
C GLY A 319 14.63 7.35 -4.46
N ILE A 320 13.61 6.51 -4.60
CA ILE A 320 12.44 6.76 -5.46
C ILE A 320 11.28 7.21 -4.55
N PRO A 321 10.75 8.44 -4.71
CA PRO A 321 9.59 8.87 -3.92
C PRO A 321 8.41 7.94 -4.17
N ALA A 322 7.79 7.43 -3.11
CA ALA A 322 6.70 6.48 -3.21
C ALA A 322 5.73 6.64 -2.03
N ARG A 323 4.46 6.29 -2.23
CA ARG A 323 3.44 6.40 -1.19
C ARG A 323 2.33 5.38 -1.30
N CYS A 324 1.77 5.05 -0.15
CA CYS A 324 0.50 4.35 -0.04
C CYS A 324 -0.63 5.35 -0.30
N VAL A 325 -1.66 4.91 -1.01
CA VAL A 325 -2.90 5.65 -1.21
C VAL A 325 -4.03 4.85 -0.60
N PHE A 326 -4.65 5.42 0.42
CA PHE A 326 -5.70 4.80 1.23
C PHE A 326 -7.06 5.11 0.62
N GLY A 327 -7.92 4.10 0.47
CA GLY A 327 -9.20 4.30 -0.20
C GLY A 327 -10.15 3.11 -0.11
N GLN A 328 -11.14 3.09 -1.00
CA GLN A 328 -12.28 2.20 -0.89
C GLN A 328 -12.79 1.79 -2.27
N ARG A 329 -13.06 0.50 -2.46
CA ARG A 329 -13.75 0.00 -3.67
C ARG A 329 -15.19 0.47 -3.68
N VAL A 330 -15.65 0.94 -4.84
CA VAL A 330 -17.00 1.47 -5.08
C VAL A 330 -17.73 0.80 -6.24
N GLY A 331 -17.05 -0.07 -6.98
CA GLY A 331 -17.65 -0.80 -8.10
C GLY A 331 -17.04 -2.18 -8.32
N SER A 332 -17.64 -2.95 -9.21
CA SER A 332 -17.10 -4.22 -9.69
C SER A 332 -15.81 -4.00 -10.49
N SER A 333 -15.02 -5.05 -10.64
CA SER A 333 -13.80 -5.04 -11.47
C SER A 333 -14.03 -5.80 -12.76
N ARG A 334 -13.52 -5.25 -13.87
CA ARG A 334 -13.46 -5.91 -15.19
C ARG A 334 -12.28 -6.89 -15.29
N LEU A 335 -11.28 -6.76 -14.42
CA LEU A 335 -10.07 -7.59 -14.43
C LEU A 335 -10.34 -8.94 -13.77
N PHE A 336 -10.80 -8.92 -12.52
CA PHE A 336 -11.13 -10.12 -11.73
C PHE A 336 -12.20 -9.79 -10.68
N ARG A 337 -13.09 -10.74 -10.41
CA ARG A 337 -14.20 -10.55 -9.46
C ARG A 337 -13.69 -10.16 -8.06
N SER A 338 -12.59 -10.76 -7.62
CA SER A 338 -11.93 -10.49 -6.33
C SER A 338 -11.37 -9.07 -6.18
N LEU A 339 -11.23 -8.31 -7.27
CA LEU A 339 -10.66 -6.95 -7.31
C LEU A 339 -11.72 -5.85 -7.38
N GLY A 340 -12.99 -6.18 -7.13
CA GLY A 340 -14.08 -5.21 -7.07
C GLY A 340 -15.08 -5.55 -5.97
N LEU A 341 -16.13 -4.75 -5.89
CA LEU A 341 -17.32 -5.10 -5.13
C LEU A 341 -18.13 -6.17 -5.87
N ILE A 342 -18.68 -7.12 -5.11
CA ILE A 342 -19.53 -8.20 -5.64
C ILE A 342 -21.02 -7.82 -5.55
N SER A 343 -21.36 -6.88 -4.66
CA SER A 343 -22.68 -6.29 -4.47
C SER A 343 -22.54 -4.78 -4.24
N THR A 344 -23.63 -4.09 -3.90
CA THR A 344 -23.57 -2.69 -3.48
C THR A 344 -22.97 -2.50 -2.09
N ASP A 345 -22.76 -3.57 -1.31
CA ASP A 345 -22.13 -3.48 0.01
C ASP A 345 -20.62 -3.21 -0.12
N ALA A 346 -20.23 -2.03 0.32
CA ALA A 346 -18.85 -1.54 0.33
C ALA A 346 -18.25 -1.52 1.74
N THR A 347 -18.95 -1.99 2.77
CA THR A 347 -18.57 -1.87 4.19
C THR A 347 -17.16 -2.39 4.48
N ARG A 348 -16.74 -3.46 3.79
CA ARG A 348 -15.41 -4.09 3.89
C ARG A 348 -14.55 -3.92 2.63
N GLY A 349 -14.90 -2.99 1.75
CA GLY A 349 -14.22 -2.80 0.47
C GLY A 349 -12.99 -1.88 0.55
N GLN A 350 -12.51 -1.55 1.75
CA GLN A 350 -11.32 -0.73 1.92
C GLN A 350 -10.12 -1.39 1.24
N HIS A 351 -9.25 -0.58 0.69
CA HIS A 351 -8.05 -1.03 0.01
C HIS A 351 -6.97 0.03 0.07
N VAL A 352 -5.72 -0.42 0.06
CA VAL A 352 -4.55 0.46 -0.04
C VAL A 352 -3.88 0.15 -1.35
N ARG A 353 -3.61 1.16 -2.18
CA ARG A 353 -2.78 1.04 -3.39
C ARG A 353 -1.45 1.75 -3.18
N ALA A 354 -0.52 1.63 -4.11
CA ALA A 354 0.74 2.36 -4.07
C ALA A 354 1.00 3.12 -5.38
N GLU A 355 1.78 4.18 -5.28
CA GLU A 355 2.33 4.86 -6.45
C GLU A 355 3.76 5.32 -6.17
N PHE A 356 4.53 5.51 -7.23
CA PHE A 356 5.90 6.00 -7.17
C PHE A 356 6.10 7.12 -8.18
N TYR A 357 7.02 8.04 -7.90
CA TYR A 357 7.27 9.20 -8.73
C TYR A 357 8.55 9.03 -9.55
N VAL A 358 8.47 9.35 -10.85
CA VAL A 358 9.64 9.50 -11.71
C VAL A 358 9.55 10.81 -12.48
N PRO A 359 10.61 11.65 -12.49
CA PRO A 359 10.64 12.88 -13.28
C PRO A 359 10.23 12.66 -14.75
N GLY A 360 9.33 13.52 -15.25
CA GLY A 360 8.78 13.45 -16.61
C GLY A 360 7.57 12.53 -16.77
N TYR A 361 7.37 11.55 -15.89
CA TYR A 361 6.17 10.69 -15.88
C TYR A 361 5.16 11.06 -14.80
N GLY A 362 5.61 11.72 -13.73
CA GLY A 362 4.77 12.01 -12.58
C GLY A 362 4.60 10.79 -11.67
N TRP A 363 3.48 10.75 -10.95
CA TRP A 363 3.09 9.61 -10.12
C TRP A 363 2.56 8.45 -10.97
N ILE A 364 3.21 7.30 -10.88
CA ILE A 364 2.89 6.07 -11.61
C ILE A 364 2.18 5.10 -10.67
N PRO A 365 0.93 4.69 -10.97
CA PRO A 365 0.15 3.82 -10.10
C PRO A 365 0.62 2.35 -10.18
N VAL A 366 0.64 1.66 -9.04
CA VAL A 366 0.89 0.21 -8.97
C VAL A 366 -0.02 -0.47 -7.94
N ASP A 367 -0.20 -1.77 -8.06
CA ASP A 367 -0.88 -2.56 -7.03
C ASP A 367 -0.41 -4.02 -6.98
N PRO A 368 0.78 -4.31 -6.40
CA PRO A 368 1.25 -5.68 -6.23
C PRO A 368 0.35 -6.48 -5.27
N SER A 369 -0.36 -5.83 -4.34
CA SER A 369 -1.31 -6.52 -3.46
C SER A 369 -2.49 -7.13 -4.22
N ASP A 370 -3.08 -6.42 -5.19
CA ASP A 370 -4.19 -6.95 -5.98
C ASP A 370 -3.79 -8.15 -6.84
N VAL A 371 -2.53 -8.23 -7.29
CA VAL A 371 -2.01 -9.45 -7.91
C VAL A 371 -2.06 -10.62 -6.93
N ARG A 372 -1.52 -10.45 -5.72
CA ARG A 372 -1.49 -11.50 -4.69
C ARG A 372 -2.89 -11.87 -4.22
N ARG A 373 -3.80 -10.91 -4.14
CA ARG A 373 -5.21 -11.10 -3.81
C ARG A 373 -5.90 -11.96 -4.86
N ALA A 374 -5.70 -11.68 -6.15
CA ALA A 374 -6.25 -12.50 -7.22
C ALA A 374 -5.72 -13.94 -7.15
N ILE A 375 -4.42 -14.14 -6.89
CA ILE A 375 -3.84 -15.47 -6.66
C ILE A 375 -4.55 -16.20 -5.51
N ALA A 376 -4.69 -15.53 -4.35
CA ALA A 376 -5.25 -16.13 -3.14
C ALA A 376 -6.76 -16.43 -3.25
N LEU A 377 -7.53 -15.56 -3.91
CA LEU A 377 -9.00 -15.63 -3.92
C LEU A 377 -9.57 -16.31 -5.17
N GLU A 378 -8.86 -16.28 -6.29
CA GLU A 378 -9.30 -16.90 -7.55
C GLU A 378 -8.56 -18.22 -7.84
N GLY A 379 -7.62 -18.62 -6.96
CA GLY A 379 -6.87 -19.87 -7.10
C GLY A 379 -5.93 -19.91 -8.31
N LEU A 380 -5.37 -18.76 -8.70
CA LEU A 380 -4.52 -18.65 -9.88
C LEU A 380 -3.15 -19.28 -9.63
N SER A 381 -2.66 -20.06 -10.60
CA SER A 381 -1.29 -20.56 -10.60
C SER A 381 -0.34 -19.57 -11.27
N ASP A 382 0.96 -19.69 -11.01
CA ASP A 382 1.99 -18.83 -11.61
C ASP A 382 2.06 -18.90 -13.15
N GLN A 383 1.52 -19.96 -13.75
CA GLN A 383 1.48 -20.16 -15.22
C GLN A 383 0.18 -19.65 -15.86
N ASP A 384 -0.77 -19.13 -15.08
CA ASP A 384 -2.04 -18.61 -15.62
C ASP A 384 -1.77 -17.33 -16.44
N SER A 385 -2.14 -17.36 -17.73
CA SER A 385 -1.93 -16.22 -18.64
C SER A 385 -2.69 -14.96 -18.20
N ARG A 386 -3.83 -15.11 -17.49
CA ARG A 386 -4.58 -13.99 -16.93
C ARG A 386 -3.82 -13.36 -15.77
N LEU A 387 -3.15 -14.16 -14.95
CA LEU A 387 -2.27 -13.67 -13.89
C LEU A 387 -1.07 -12.91 -14.47
N LEU A 388 -0.42 -13.46 -15.50
CA LEU A 388 0.69 -12.79 -16.18
C LEU A 388 0.27 -11.45 -16.79
N SER A 389 -0.94 -11.39 -17.35
CA SER A 389 -1.52 -10.15 -17.87
C SER A 389 -1.82 -9.16 -16.74
N LEU A 390 -2.40 -9.63 -15.64
CA LEU A 390 -2.68 -8.80 -14.45
C LEU A 390 -1.41 -8.16 -13.87
N LYS A 391 -0.33 -8.94 -13.73
CA LYS A 391 0.99 -8.44 -13.28
C LYS A 391 1.49 -7.28 -14.14
N ARG A 392 1.24 -7.33 -15.45
CA ARG A 392 1.64 -6.26 -16.39
C ARG A 392 0.72 -5.05 -16.28
N VAL A 393 -0.59 -5.27 -16.18
CA VAL A 393 -1.60 -4.20 -16.08
C VAL A 393 -1.44 -3.42 -14.78
N LEU A 394 -1.34 -4.10 -13.63
CA LEU A 394 -1.25 -3.46 -12.32
C LEU A 394 0.13 -2.83 -12.03
N PHE A 395 1.03 -2.81 -13.00
CA PHE A 395 2.17 -1.88 -13.04
C PHE A 395 1.86 -0.76 -14.04
N GLY A 396 1.17 0.28 -13.57
CA GLY A 396 0.82 1.44 -14.38
C GLY A 396 -0.67 1.65 -14.60
N VAL A 397 -1.54 0.72 -14.22
CA VAL A 397 -3.00 0.90 -14.34
C VAL A 397 -3.68 0.79 -12.98
N TRP A 398 -4.55 1.75 -12.70
CA TRP A 398 -5.61 1.60 -11.72
C TRP A 398 -6.94 1.57 -12.44
N GLU A 399 -7.61 0.42 -12.37
CA GLU A 399 -9.05 0.38 -12.58
C GLU A 399 -9.68 1.23 -11.47
N MET A 400 -10.35 2.32 -11.85
CA MET A 400 -10.95 3.27 -10.93
C MET A 400 -12.35 2.83 -10.50
N ASN A 401 -12.51 1.54 -10.21
CA ASN A 401 -13.63 0.96 -9.46
C ASN A 401 -13.48 1.18 -7.94
N TRP A 402 -12.66 2.14 -7.56
CA TRP A 402 -12.32 2.53 -6.21
C TRP A 402 -12.12 4.05 -6.16
N ILE A 403 -12.08 4.59 -4.95
CA ILE A 403 -11.81 6.01 -4.68
C ILE A 403 -10.69 6.15 -3.67
N ALA A 404 -9.80 7.11 -3.91
CA ALA A 404 -8.74 7.50 -3.00
C ALA A 404 -9.30 8.47 -1.95
N PHE A 405 -9.05 8.18 -0.68
CA PHE A 405 -9.37 9.04 0.46
C PHE A 405 -8.21 9.98 0.80
N ASN A 406 -7.02 9.43 1.00
CA ASN A 406 -5.87 10.18 1.46
C ASN A 406 -4.55 9.46 1.15
N VAL A 407 -3.45 10.19 1.34
CA VAL A 407 -2.08 9.65 1.32
C VAL A 407 -1.35 9.84 2.65
N GLY A 408 -2.10 10.24 3.68
CA GLY A 408 -1.57 10.63 4.98
C GLY A 408 -0.98 9.45 5.75
N ILE A 409 0.20 9.69 6.32
CA ILE A 409 0.91 8.77 7.21
C ILE A 409 1.17 9.47 8.55
N ASP A 410 1.18 8.70 9.64
CA ASP A 410 1.37 9.22 11.00
C ASP A 410 0.43 10.40 11.31
N ILE A 411 -0.86 10.21 10.99
CA ILE A 411 -1.94 11.19 11.09
C ILE A 411 -2.28 11.48 12.54
N LYS A 412 -2.44 12.76 12.87
CA LYS A 412 -3.04 13.21 14.13
C LYS A 412 -4.46 13.69 13.89
N LEU A 413 -5.42 13.12 14.58
CA LEU A 413 -6.81 13.55 14.55
C LEU A 413 -7.02 14.74 15.49
N ASN A 414 -7.85 15.69 15.06
CA ASN A 414 -8.18 16.86 15.88
C ASN A 414 -8.77 16.41 17.22
N GLY A 415 -8.21 16.91 18.32
CA GLY A 415 -8.65 16.55 19.68
C GLY A 415 -8.04 15.26 20.23
N GLN A 416 -7.26 14.50 19.45
CA GLN A 416 -6.54 13.33 19.92
C GLN A 416 -5.05 13.61 20.11
N THR A 417 -4.47 13.04 21.17
CA THR A 417 -3.03 13.13 21.45
C THR A 417 -2.23 12.06 20.71
N ALA A 418 -2.84 10.90 20.45
CA ALA A 418 -2.21 9.79 19.75
C ALA A 418 -2.14 10.02 18.24
N SER A 419 -1.02 9.60 17.64
CA SER A 419 -0.84 9.54 16.20
C SER A 419 -1.23 8.17 15.67
N HIS A 420 -1.99 8.14 14.58
CA HIS A 420 -2.41 6.93 13.88
C HIS A 420 -1.50 6.69 12.67
N PRO A 421 -0.99 5.47 12.44
CA PRO A 421 -0.08 5.21 11.31
C PRO A 421 -0.66 5.60 9.95
N PHE A 422 -1.97 5.39 9.77
CA PHE A 422 -2.76 5.80 8.62
C PHE A 422 -4.24 5.79 8.99
N LEU A 423 -5.09 6.37 8.14
CA LEU A 423 -6.53 6.44 8.35
C LEU A 423 -7.29 5.97 7.13
N LEU A 424 -7.96 4.83 7.28
CA LEU A 424 -8.66 4.13 6.20
C LEU A 424 -10.09 3.74 6.57
N LEU A 425 -10.34 3.52 7.86
CA LEU A 425 -11.59 3.02 8.41
C LEU A 425 -12.21 4.10 9.32
N PRO A 426 -13.53 4.05 9.56
CA PRO A 426 -14.16 4.85 10.60
C PRO A 426 -13.44 4.73 11.94
N ARG A 427 -13.38 5.84 12.67
CA ARG A 427 -12.84 5.89 14.03
C ARG A 427 -13.91 6.46 14.95
N LEU A 428 -14.22 5.75 16.02
CA LEU A 428 -15.19 6.16 17.02
C LEU A 428 -14.51 6.24 18.39
N GLU A 429 -14.45 7.43 18.96
CA GLU A 429 -14.03 7.67 20.34
C GLU A 429 -15.27 7.67 21.24
N THR A 430 -15.24 6.85 22.29
CA THR A 430 -16.29 6.79 23.31
C THR A 430 -15.65 6.80 24.71
N PRO A 431 -16.43 7.01 25.78
CA PRO A 431 -15.88 7.00 27.14
C PRO A 431 -15.35 5.63 27.58
N GLN A 432 -15.72 4.56 26.86
CA GLN A 432 -15.27 3.19 27.10
C GLN A 432 -14.00 2.85 26.32
N GLY A 433 -13.58 3.72 25.40
CA GLY A 433 -12.36 3.57 24.61
C GLY A 433 -12.58 3.88 23.12
N ASP A 434 -11.48 3.79 22.38
CA ASP A 434 -11.46 3.98 20.94
C ASP A 434 -11.77 2.69 20.20
N LEU A 435 -12.65 2.79 19.20
CA LEU A 435 -12.94 1.73 18.24
C LEU A 435 -12.47 2.14 16.85
N ASP A 436 -11.82 1.21 16.14
CA ASP A 436 -11.64 1.32 14.69
C ASP A 436 -12.70 0.52 13.94
N GLY A 437 -12.89 0.89 12.68
CA GLY A 437 -13.85 0.25 11.81
C GLY A 437 -13.45 -1.13 11.30
N THR A 438 -12.42 -1.80 11.86
CA THR A 438 -12.08 -3.18 11.44
C THR A 438 -13.21 -4.16 11.79
N ASP A 439 -13.96 -3.84 12.85
CA ASP A 439 -15.25 -4.47 13.19
C ASP A 439 -16.42 -3.49 12.98
N PRO A 440 -17.11 -3.56 11.82
CA PRO A 440 -18.28 -2.75 11.55
C PRO A 440 -19.43 -2.93 12.54
N ALA A 441 -19.55 -4.09 13.19
CA ALA A 441 -20.60 -4.32 14.17
C ALA A 441 -20.36 -3.57 15.48
N ALA A 442 -19.10 -3.36 15.88
CA ALA A 442 -18.74 -2.63 17.09
C ALA A 442 -19.05 -1.12 16.99
N ILE A 443 -18.86 -0.53 15.81
CA ILE A 443 -19.23 0.87 15.50
C ILE A 443 -20.66 0.98 14.96
N GLN A 444 -21.25 -0.13 14.49
CA GLN A 444 -22.58 -0.18 13.88
C GLN A 444 -22.70 0.72 12.66
N TYR A 445 -21.71 0.58 11.75
CA TYR A 445 -21.73 1.27 10.48
C TYR A 445 -21.88 0.31 9.30
N SER A 446 -22.43 0.83 8.20
CA SER A 446 -22.45 0.18 6.90
C SER A 446 -22.11 1.19 5.81
N ILE A 447 -21.55 0.70 4.71
CA ILE A 447 -21.25 1.52 3.53
C ILE A 447 -21.88 0.83 2.33
N SER A 448 -22.69 1.55 1.55
CA SER A 448 -23.11 1.11 0.23
C SER A 448 -22.49 1.98 -0.84
N ALA A 449 -22.21 1.40 -2.00
CA ALA A 449 -21.73 2.11 -3.18
C ALA A 449 -22.47 1.60 -4.41
N ARG A 450 -22.88 2.53 -5.28
CA ARG A 450 -23.48 2.20 -6.58
C ARG A 450 -23.08 3.23 -7.63
N ARG A 451 -22.99 2.78 -8.88
CA ARG A 451 -22.88 3.69 -10.02
C ARG A 451 -24.21 4.43 -10.20
N VAL A 452 -24.15 5.71 -10.51
CA VAL A 452 -25.31 6.57 -10.81
C VAL A 452 -25.07 7.33 -12.11
N GLU A 453 -26.16 7.69 -12.78
CA GLU A 453 -26.17 8.64 -13.89
C GLU A 453 -26.55 10.01 -13.33
N LEU A 454 -25.89 11.06 -13.81
CA LEU A 454 -26.10 12.45 -13.37
C LEU A 454 -26.97 13.22 -14.37
#